data_AF-A0A8S9I7W0-F1
#
_entry.id   AF-A0A8S9I7W0-F1
#
_cell.length_a   1.000
_cell.length_b   1.000
_cell.length_c   1.000
_cell.angle_alpha   90.00
_cell.angle_beta   90.00
_cell.angle_gamma   90.00
#
_symmetry.space_group_name_H-M   'P 1'
#
loop_
_entity.id
_entity.type
_entity.pdbx_description
1 polymer ?
#
loop_
_entity_poly.entity_id
_entity_poly.type
_entity_poly.pdbx_seq_one_letter_code
_entity_poly.pdbx_strand_id
1 'polypeptide(L)'
;MCEKREESITLAIDRDKESQNALKWTVDNLVSKGQTLTLLHVKLKQSSSLPSGNKSSDDGAELFLPFRCFCARKDVLCQDVIVEDMSAAKGILDFVQKNAVETLVVGASKMTLLR
;
A
#
# COMPACT_ATOMS: atom_id res chain seq x y z
N MET A 1 -7.80 21.13 -24.87
CA MET A 1 -7.91 20.83 -23.43
C MET A 1 -7.43 19.41 -23.25
N CYS A 2 -6.28 19.20 -22.61
CA CYS A 2 -5.87 17.85 -22.19
C CYS A 2 -6.59 17.55 -20.89
N GLU A 3 -7.54 16.62 -20.93
CA GLU A 3 -8.07 15.99 -19.72
C GLU A 3 -6.87 15.29 -19.04
N LYS A 4 -6.42 15.83 -17.91
CA LYS A 4 -5.48 15.13 -17.05
C LYS A 4 -6.26 13.93 -16.54
N ARG A 5 -6.03 12.75 -17.14
CA ARG A 5 -6.59 11.51 -16.60
C ARG A 5 -6.22 11.45 -15.13
N GLU A 6 -7.17 11.12 -14.28
CA GLU A 6 -6.87 10.80 -12.90
C GLU A 6 -6.00 9.54 -12.92
N GLU A 7 -4.69 9.72 -12.88
CA GLU A 7 -3.73 8.61 -12.83
C GLU A 7 -3.98 7.84 -11.53
N SER A 8 -4.35 6.57 -11.68
CA SER A 8 -4.63 5.67 -10.56
C SER A 8 -3.32 5.15 -9.98
N ILE A 9 -2.86 5.79 -8.91
CA ILE A 9 -1.60 5.44 -8.22
C ILE A 9 -1.95 4.57 -7.01
N THR A 10 -1.34 3.39 -6.95
CA THR A 10 -1.43 2.47 -5.80
C THR A 10 -0.04 2.27 -5.19
N LEU A 11 0.06 2.41 -3.87
CA LEU A 11 1.25 2.10 -3.09
C LEU A 11 1.00 0.83 -2.27
N ALA A 12 1.79 -0.21 -2.50
CA ALA A 12 1.78 -1.37 -1.61
C ALA A 12 2.54 -1.04 -0.31
N ILE A 13 1.94 -1.37 0.84
CA ILE A 13 2.49 -1.07 2.16
C ILE A 13 2.52 -2.29 3.09
N ASP A 14 3.51 -2.26 3.96
CA ASP A 14 3.69 -3.13 5.11
C ASP A 14 4.19 -2.33 6.32
N ARG A 15 4.66 -3.02 7.36
CA ARG A 15 5.15 -2.40 8.60
C ARG A 15 6.60 -1.88 8.50
N ASP A 16 7.24 -2.01 7.34
CA ASP A 16 8.65 -1.67 7.17
C ASP A 16 8.87 -0.18 6.84
N LYS A 17 10.08 0.30 7.14
CA LYS A 17 10.48 1.70 6.90
C LYS A 17 10.53 2.03 5.40
N GLU A 18 10.79 1.02 4.59
CA GLU A 18 10.88 1.10 3.14
C GLU A 18 9.52 1.49 2.53
N SER A 19 8.41 1.03 3.12
CA SER A 19 7.06 1.47 2.78
C SER A 19 6.83 2.96 3.07
N GLN A 20 7.40 3.49 4.16
CA GLN A 20 7.33 4.93 4.48
C GLN A 20 8.18 5.77 3.52
N ASN A 21 9.37 5.28 3.14
CA ASN A 21 10.22 5.93 2.15
C ASN A 21 9.54 5.97 0.77
N ALA A 22 8.90 4.86 0.38
CA ALA A 22 8.13 4.76 -0.84
C ALA A 22 6.96 5.75 -0.83
N LEU A 23 6.20 5.86 0.28
CA LEU A 23 5.16 6.88 0.42
C LEU A 23 5.69 8.28 0.19
N LYS A 24 6.79 8.66 0.86
CA LYS A 24 7.40 9.97 0.69
C LYS A 24 7.75 10.23 -0.77
N TRP A 25 8.39 9.26 -1.43
CA TRP A 25 8.75 9.38 -2.84
C TRP A 25 7.52 9.52 -3.73
N THR A 26 6.50 8.69 -3.54
CA THR A 26 5.24 8.75 -4.30
C THR A 26 4.57 10.11 -4.18
N VAL A 27 4.43 10.62 -2.95
CA VAL A 27 3.79 11.93 -2.70
C VAL A 27 4.61 13.08 -3.26
N ASP A 28 5.95 13.02 -3.18
CA ASP A 28 6.80 14.11 -3.66
C ASP A 28 6.96 14.10 -5.20
N ASN A 29 6.71 12.98 -5.89
CA ASN A 29 7.02 12.83 -7.33
C ASN A 29 5.81 12.53 -8.23
N LEU A 30 4.77 11.85 -7.73
CA LEU A 30 3.68 11.34 -8.55
C LEU A 30 2.31 11.93 -8.20
N VAL A 31 2.09 12.28 -6.92
CA VAL A 31 0.76 12.69 -6.44
C VAL A 31 0.67 14.21 -6.34
N SER A 32 -0.37 14.79 -6.94
CA SER A 32 -0.69 16.21 -6.80
C SER A 32 -1.56 16.47 -5.56
N LYS A 33 -1.59 17.71 -5.06
CA LYS A 33 -2.52 18.11 -4.00
C LYS A 33 -3.97 17.84 -4.41
N GLY A 34 -4.78 17.34 -3.49
CA GLY A 34 -6.17 16.93 -3.70
C GLY A 34 -6.36 15.59 -4.42
N GLN A 35 -5.29 14.96 -4.92
CA GLN A 35 -5.37 13.65 -5.57
C GLN A 35 -5.45 12.51 -4.54
N THR A 36 -6.08 11.41 -4.95
CA THR A 36 -6.21 10.19 -4.13
C THR A 36 -5.07 9.22 -4.41
N LEU A 37 -4.43 8.75 -3.34
CA LEU A 37 -3.46 7.66 -3.34
C LEU A 37 -4.09 6.41 -2.71
N THR A 38 -4.10 5.29 -3.43
CA THR A 38 -4.55 4.01 -2.87
C THR A 38 -3.42 3.37 -2.07
N LEU A 39 -3.66 3.10 -0.79
CA LEU A 39 -2.75 2.36 0.08
C LEU A 39 -3.20 0.91 0.14
N LEU A 40 -2.41 0.00 -0.42
CA LEU A 40 -2.73 -1.43 -0.51
C LEU A 40 -1.92 -2.22 0.51
N HIS A 41 -2.60 -2.91 1.41
CA HIS A 41 -1.99 -3.89 2.31
C HIS A 41 -2.47 -5.30 1.99
N VAL A 42 -1.55 -6.27 1.96
CA VAL A 42 -1.89 -7.70 1.84
C VAL A 42 -1.77 -8.38 3.20
N LYS A 43 -2.90 -8.86 3.71
CA LYS A 43 -2.96 -9.70 4.90
C LYS A 43 -2.79 -11.16 4.50
N LEU A 44 -1.72 -11.79 5.01
CA LEU A 44 -1.40 -13.17 4.66
C LEU A 44 -2.36 -14.16 5.33
N LYS A 45 -2.98 -15.04 4.53
CA LYS A 45 -3.79 -16.16 5.02
C LYS A 45 -2.88 -17.20 5.66
N GLN A 46 -2.93 -17.34 6.98
CA GLN A 46 -2.27 -18.43 7.69
C GLN A 46 -3.07 -19.72 7.51
N SER A 47 -2.44 -20.78 7.02
CA SER A 47 -3.05 -22.13 7.02
C SER A 47 -3.08 -22.65 8.45
N SER A 48 -4.22 -22.52 9.13
CA SER A 48 -4.35 -23.00 10.51
C SER A 48 -4.52 -24.52 10.57
N SER A 49 -3.53 -25.21 11.16
CA SER A 49 -3.70 -26.55 11.75
C SER A 49 -3.68 -26.53 13.28
N LEU A 50 -3.62 -25.36 13.91
CA LEU A 50 -3.65 -25.23 15.38
C LEU A 50 -4.52 -24.03 15.82
N PRO A 51 -5.35 -24.18 16.86
CA PRO A 51 -6.09 -23.07 17.46
C PRO A 51 -5.15 -22.37 18.46
N SER A 52 -4.27 -21.49 17.98
CA SER A 52 -3.57 -20.57 18.87
C SER A 52 -4.33 -19.24 18.88
N GLY A 53 -4.94 -18.95 20.02
CA GLY A 53 -5.60 -17.67 20.27
C GLY A 53 -4.63 -16.48 20.25
N ASN A 54 -5.23 -15.29 20.09
CA ASN A 54 -4.69 -13.92 20.12
C ASN A 54 -3.90 -13.50 18.87
N LYS A 55 -4.26 -12.48 18.08
CA LYS A 55 -5.23 -11.37 18.21
C LYS A 55 -5.78 -11.07 16.81
N SER A 56 -7.09 -11.18 16.62
CA SER A 56 -7.74 -11.00 15.32
C SER A 56 -8.70 -9.82 15.35
N SER A 57 -8.25 -8.61 15.68
CA SER A 57 -9.11 -7.42 15.55
C SER A 57 -8.25 -6.17 15.62
N ASP A 58 -8.25 -5.35 14.56
CA ASP A 58 -7.72 -3.96 14.51
C ASP A 58 -6.30 -3.67 14.01
N ASP A 59 -5.56 -4.68 13.51
CA ASP A 59 -4.20 -4.48 12.97
C ASP A 59 -4.14 -3.64 11.67
N GLY A 60 -5.25 -3.54 10.94
CA GLY A 60 -5.30 -2.80 9.67
C GLY A 60 -5.32 -1.29 9.89
N ALA A 61 -6.19 -0.78 10.75
CA ALA A 61 -6.37 0.65 10.96
C ALA A 61 -5.12 1.32 11.54
N GLU A 62 -4.43 0.64 12.47
CA GLU A 62 -3.16 1.10 13.03
C GLU A 62 -2.03 1.12 11.99
N LEU A 63 -2.01 0.13 11.08
CA LEU A 63 -1.03 0.09 9.99
C LEU A 63 -1.13 1.34 9.09
N PHE A 64 -2.34 1.73 8.69
CA PHE A 64 -2.55 2.86 7.77
C PHE A 64 -2.35 4.22 8.44
N LEU A 65 -2.51 4.33 9.77
CA LEU A 65 -2.45 5.59 10.49
C LEU A 65 -1.21 6.46 10.16
N PRO A 66 0.05 5.97 10.27
CA PRO A 66 1.22 6.77 9.96
C PRO A 66 1.23 7.26 8.50
N PHE A 67 0.75 6.46 7.56
CA PHE A 67 0.67 6.81 6.14
C PHE A 67 -0.37 7.90 5.91
N ARG A 68 -1.59 7.74 6.45
CA ARG A 68 -2.67 8.74 6.35
C ARG A 68 -2.26 10.08 6.97
N CYS A 69 -1.62 10.06 8.14
CA CYS A 69 -1.12 11.29 8.77
C CYS A 69 -0.08 12.00 7.90
N PHE A 70 0.74 11.27 7.14
CA PHE A 70 1.66 11.87 6.18
C PHE A 70 0.92 12.42 4.94
N CYS A 71 -0.03 11.66 4.38
CA CYS A 71 -0.87 12.11 3.25
C CYS A 71 -1.61 13.42 3.60
N ALA A 72 -2.28 13.45 4.75
CA ALA A 72 -3.08 14.60 5.18
C ALA A 72 -2.24 15.87 5.36
N ARG A 73 -1.01 15.75 5.90
CA ARG A 73 -0.06 16.87 6.00
C ARG A 73 0.40 17.42 4.65
N LYS A 74 0.25 16.63 3.58
CA LYS A 74 0.65 16.96 2.21
C LYS A 74 -0.54 17.32 1.32
N ASP A 75 -1.75 17.41 1.88
CA ASP A 75 -2.99 17.62 1.14
C ASP A 75 -3.25 16.51 0.10
N VAL A 76 -2.99 15.27 0.49
CA VAL A 76 -3.23 14.06 -0.31
C VAL A 76 -4.32 13.23 0.36
N LEU A 77 -5.30 12.79 -0.44
CA LEU A 77 -6.34 11.88 0.01
C LEU A 77 -5.81 10.45 -0.03
N CYS A 78 -6.10 9.63 0.98
CA CYS A 78 -5.63 8.25 1.04
C CYS A 78 -6.83 7.28 1.13
N GLN A 79 -6.85 6.30 0.23
CA GLN A 79 -7.84 5.22 0.20
C GLN A 79 -7.20 3.93 0.71
N ASP A 80 -7.64 3.46 1.87
CA ASP A 80 -7.12 2.24 2.49
C ASP A 80 -7.76 1.00 1.83
N VAL A 81 -6.93 0.06 1.40
CA VAL A 81 -7.37 -1.23 0.82
C VAL A 81 -6.61 -2.37 1.49
N ILE A 82 -7.37 -3.36 1.97
CA ILE A 82 -6.82 -4.62 2.49
C ILE A 82 -7.27 -5.76 1.60
N VAL A 83 -6.33 -6.57 1.12
CA VAL A 83 -6.61 -7.83 0.42
C VAL A 83 -6.05 -9.00 1.21
N GLU A 84 -6.72 -10.14 1.16
CA GLU A 84 -6.26 -11.36 1.83
C GLU A 84 -5.79 -12.40 0.80
N ASP A 85 -4.53 -12.81 0.87
CA ASP A 85 -3.95 -13.82 -0.01
C ASP A 85 -2.92 -14.69 0.73
N MET A 86 -2.50 -15.82 0.17
CA MET A 86 -1.44 -16.66 0.71
C MET A 86 -0.04 -16.06 0.49
N SER A 87 0.09 -15.17 -0.50
CA SER A 87 1.35 -14.47 -0.81
C SER A 87 1.08 -12.99 -1.04
N ALA A 88 1.91 -12.11 -0.46
CA ALA A 88 1.81 -10.67 -0.68
C ALA A 88 1.94 -10.31 -2.16
N ALA A 89 2.89 -10.92 -2.86
CA ALA A 89 3.08 -10.70 -4.29
C ALA A 89 1.85 -11.10 -5.10
N LYS A 90 1.25 -12.26 -4.79
CA LYS A 90 0.03 -12.71 -5.47
C LYS A 90 -1.16 -11.78 -5.19
N GLY A 91 -1.37 -11.41 -3.93
CA GLY A 91 -2.44 -10.48 -3.55
C GLY A 91 -2.31 -9.12 -4.24
N ILE A 92 -1.09 -8.59 -4.38
CA ILE A 92 -0.82 -7.35 -5.12
C ILE A 92 -1.13 -7.54 -6.61
N LEU A 93 -0.63 -8.61 -7.24
CA LEU A 93 -0.85 -8.87 -8.67
C LEU A 93 -2.34 -9.02 -9.00
N ASP A 94 -3.08 -9.80 -8.20
CA ASP A 94 -4.51 -9.99 -8.39
C ASP A 94 -5.27 -8.67 -8.23
N PHE A 95 -4.88 -7.83 -7.26
CA PHE A 95 -5.45 -6.50 -7.08
C PHE A 95 -5.19 -5.58 -8.28
N VAL A 96 -3.94 -5.53 -8.76
CA VAL A 96 -3.53 -4.72 -9.90
C VAL A 96 -4.29 -5.11 -11.16
N GLN A 97 -4.38 -6.42 -11.43
CA GLN A 97 -5.08 -6.95 -12.60
C GLN A 97 -6.58 -6.66 -12.54
N LYS A 98 -7.21 -6.86 -11.37
CA LYS A 98 -8.65 -6.67 -11.20
C LYS A 98 -9.09 -5.20 -11.30
N ASN A 99 -8.26 -4.28 -10.82
CA ASN A 99 -8.61 -2.86 -10.73
C ASN A 99 -7.96 -2.01 -11.84
N ALA A 100 -7.25 -2.63 -12.79
CA ALA A 100 -6.52 -1.95 -13.85
C ALA A 100 -5.61 -0.82 -13.32
N VAL A 101 -4.84 -1.13 -12.27
CA VAL A 101 -3.92 -0.16 -11.65
C VAL A 101 -2.88 0.28 -12.68
N GLU A 102 -2.81 1.59 -12.92
CA GLU A 102 -1.90 2.18 -13.91
C GLU A 102 -0.47 2.29 -13.37
N THR A 103 -0.34 2.79 -12.14
CA THR A 103 0.96 2.95 -11.48
C THR A 103 0.96 2.23 -10.13
N LEU A 104 1.78 1.19 -10.02
CA LEU A 104 2.08 0.51 -8.75
C LEU A 104 3.44 0.96 -8.22
N VAL A 105 3.46 1.44 -6.98
CA VAL A 105 4.70 1.72 -6.24
C VAL A 105 4.87 0.70 -5.12
N VAL A 106 6.11 0.25 -4.92
CA VAL A 106 6.50 -0.69 -3.87
C VAL A 106 7.77 -0.21 -3.16
N GLY A 107 7.92 -0.56 -1.88
CA GLY A 107 9.17 -0.36 -1.15
C GLY A 107 10.30 -1.22 -1.70
N ALA A 108 11.53 -0.71 -1.63
CA ALA A 108 12.71 -1.50 -1.97
C ALA A 108 12.92 -2.63 -0.95
N SER A 109 13.39 -3.79 -1.41
CA SER A 109 13.78 -4.88 -0.51
C SER A 109 15.10 -4.57 0.19
N LYS A 110 15.21 -4.96 1.47
CA LYS A 110 16.47 -4.89 2.23
C LYS A 110 17.54 -5.86 1.72
N MET A 111 17.20 -6.80 0.83
CA MET A 111 18.19 -7.66 0.18
C MET A 111 19.05 -6.85 -0.79
N THR A 112 20.16 -6.33 -0.28
CA THR A 112 21.18 -5.65 -1.08
C THR A 112 21.94 -6.69 -1.90
N LEU A 113 21.50 -6.95 -3.13
CA LEU A 113 22.21 -7.85 -4.07
C LEU A 113 23.36 -7.17 -4.80
N LEU A 114 23.49 -5.84 -4.72
CA LEU A 114 24.55 -5.06 -5.37
C LEU A 114 25.29 -4.24 -4.30
N ARG A 115 26.49 -4.69 -3.96
CA ARG A 115 27.53 -3.89 -3.29
C ARG A 115 28.68 -3.70 -4.26
#